data_AF-A0A431LL16-F1
#
_entry.id   AF-A0A431LL16-F1
#
_cell.length_a   1.000
_cell.length_b   1.000
_cell.length_c   1.000
_cell.angle_alpha   90.00
_cell.angle_beta   90.00
_cell.angle_gamma   90.00
#
_symmetry.space_group_name_H-M   'P 1'
#
loop_
_entity.id
_entity.type
_entity.pdbx_description
1 polymer ?
#
loop_
_entity_poly.entity_id
_entity_poly.type
_entity_poly.pdbx_seq_one_letter_code
_entity_poly.pdbx_strand_id
1 'polypeptide(L)'
;MSTLLCYGARNCFVGDTHLINGSHHKVVEVATTLLKRIPRLHKPQNVNEKHAQSLGTNDRIALAVTNAMGTMWALYFMALFMLAWCMWQFIMRDKAFDPYPFAFLLFLGNIVQLLLMPLIMVGQSILSKHAEMRADEQYKTTLTSYQDLEHIMEHLDAQDKELIRQTQMLMQLIQAQSEAPDASHSRAIAPGDGLQ
;
A
#
# COMPACT_ATOMS: atom_id res chain seq x y z
N MET A 1 3.23 19.62 -40.45
CA MET A 1 3.89 18.51 -41.17
C MET A 1 3.00 17.30 -41.05
N SER A 2 2.29 16.95 -42.13
CA SER A 2 1.38 15.80 -42.19
C SER A 2 2.18 14.52 -42.38
N THR A 3 2.15 13.63 -41.39
CA THR A 3 2.74 12.30 -41.50
C THR A 3 1.71 11.35 -42.12
N LEU A 4 1.78 11.18 -43.44
CA LEU A 4 1.01 10.20 -44.21
C LEU A 4 1.64 8.81 -44.05
N LEU A 5 1.04 7.96 -43.22
CA LEU A 5 1.30 6.52 -43.22
C LEU A 5 0.40 5.88 -44.28
N CYS A 6 0.91 5.79 -45.51
CA CYS A 6 0.28 5.03 -46.60
C CYS A 6 0.69 3.55 -46.48
N TYR A 7 -0.18 2.73 -45.88
CA TYR A 7 -0.08 1.27 -45.94
C TYR A 7 -1.29 0.73 -46.73
N GLY A 8 -1.04 0.26 -47.96
CA GLY A 8 -1.98 -0.60 -48.68
C GLY A 8 -3.19 0.10 -49.34
N ALA A 9 -3.36 -0.14 -50.64
CA ALA A 9 -4.43 0.40 -51.45
C ALA A 9 -5.83 -0.08 -50.99
N ARG A 10 -6.68 0.86 -50.52
CA ARG A 10 -8.02 1.17 -51.09
C ARG A 10 -8.92 2.05 -50.21
N ASN A 11 -8.54 2.43 -48.99
CA ASN A 11 -9.31 3.40 -48.21
C ASN A 11 -8.38 4.26 -47.35
N CYS A 12 -8.10 5.51 -47.76
CA CYS A 12 -7.50 6.52 -46.89
C CYS A 12 -8.57 7.01 -45.92
N PHE A 13 -8.60 6.47 -44.71
CA PHE A 13 -9.37 7.06 -43.60
C PHE A 13 -8.57 8.24 -43.07
N VAL A 14 -9.01 9.46 -43.40
CA VAL A 14 -8.55 10.68 -42.72
C VAL A 14 -9.13 10.64 -41.31
N GLY A 15 -8.42 9.97 -40.40
CA GLY A 15 -8.68 10.07 -38.97
C GLY A 15 -8.13 11.39 -38.49
N ASP A 16 -9.01 12.36 -38.25
CA ASP A 16 -8.66 13.66 -37.67
C ASP A 16 -7.86 13.46 -36.37
N THR A 17 -6.54 13.63 -36.46
CA THR A 17 -5.62 13.59 -35.31
C THR A 17 -5.93 14.71 -34.31
N HIS A 18 -6.79 15.65 -34.69
CA HIS A 18 -7.29 16.75 -33.86
C HIS A 18 -8.43 16.34 -32.90
N LEU A 19 -9.18 15.26 -33.19
CA LEU A 19 -10.26 14.78 -32.30
C LEU A 19 -9.73 13.93 -31.14
N ILE A 20 -8.57 13.30 -31.32
CA ILE A 20 -7.94 12.44 -30.29
C ILE A 20 -7.32 13.31 -29.19
N ASN A 21 -6.70 14.43 -29.55
CA ASN A 21 -6.01 15.32 -28.61
C ASN A 21 -6.98 16.09 -27.68
N GLY A 22 -8.18 16.43 -28.17
CA GLY A 22 -9.25 17.05 -27.36
C GLY A 22 -9.92 16.11 -26.36
N SER A 23 -9.97 14.81 -26.67
CA SER A 23 -10.52 13.78 -25.77
C SER A 23 -9.57 13.52 -24.59
N HIS A 24 -8.25 13.46 -24.83
CA HIS A 24 -7.26 13.31 -23.76
C HIS A 24 -7.30 14.46 -22.74
N HIS A 25 -7.44 15.72 -23.19
CA HIS A 25 -7.51 16.86 -22.28
C HIS A 25 -8.77 16.80 -21.40
N LYS A 26 -9.92 16.41 -21.98
CA LYS A 26 -11.17 16.26 -21.22
C LYS A 26 -11.12 15.08 -20.25
N VAL A 27 -10.51 13.96 -20.62
CA VAL A 27 -10.35 12.80 -19.71
C VAL A 27 -9.41 13.13 -18.56
N VAL A 28 -8.31 13.84 -18.81
CA VAL A 28 -7.38 14.29 -17.76
C VAL A 28 -8.04 15.34 -16.85
N GLU A 29 -8.84 16.24 -17.40
CA GLU A 29 -9.58 17.26 -16.65
C GLU A 29 -10.69 16.64 -15.80
N VAL A 30 -11.43 15.65 -16.33
CA VAL A 30 -12.40 14.87 -15.56
C VAL A 30 -11.67 14.05 -14.50
N ALA A 31 -10.61 13.31 -14.83
CA ALA A 31 -9.86 12.54 -13.84
C ALA A 31 -9.29 13.42 -12.71
N THR A 32 -8.78 14.61 -13.02
CA THR A 32 -8.29 15.57 -12.01
C THR A 32 -9.43 16.20 -11.21
N THR A 33 -10.58 16.48 -11.82
CA THR A 33 -11.77 17.00 -11.12
C THR A 33 -12.40 15.94 -10.20
N LEU A 34 -12.35 14.67 -10.61
CA LEU A 34 -12.82 13.52 -9.85
C LEU A 34 -11.86 13.20 -8.70
N LEU A 35 -10.55 13.26 -8.93
CA LEU A 35 -9.52 13.22 -7.87
C LEU A 35 -9.69 14.36 -6.86
N LYS A 36 -10.05 15.56 -7.32
CA LYS A 36 -10.31 16.73 -6.47
C LYS A 36 -11.57 16.58 -5.61
N ARG A 37 -12.45 15.63 -5.95
CA ARG A 37 -13.67 15.31 -5.22
C ARG A 37 -13.49 14.21 -4.17
N ILE A 38 -12.37 13.47 -4.17
CA ILE A 38 -12.05 12.49 -3.12
C ILE A 38 -11.63 13.28 -1.87
N PRO A 39 -12.52 13.42 -0.88
CA PRO A 39 -12.22 14.22 0.27
C PRO A 39 -11.36 13.36 1.19
N ARG A 40 -10.10 13.79 1.38
CA ARG A 40 -9.16 13.30 2.40
C ARG A 40 -8.38 12.03 2.03
N LEU A 41 -7.48 12.17 1.06
CA LEU A 41 -6.30 11.31 1.05
C LEU A 41 -5.54 11.57 2.36
N HIS A 42 -5.58 10.62 3.30
CA HIS A 42 -4.76 10.66 4.50
C HIS A 42 -3.31 10.82 4.05
N LYS A 43 -2.68 11.97 4.34
CA LYS A 43 -1.30 12.21 3.93
C LYS A 43 -0.42 11.42 4.90
N PRO A 44 0.23 10.32 4.48
CA PRO A 44 1.03 9.51 5.38
C PRO A 44 2.14 10.40 5.94
N GLN A 45 2.16 10.55 7.26
CA GLN A 45 3.20 11.32 7.91
C GLN A 45 4.45 10.45 8.04
N ASN A 46 5.63 11.03 7.79
CA ASN A 46 6.88 10.30 7.96
C ASN A 46 7.19 10.13 9.45
N VAL A 47 6.74 9.01 10.02
CA VAL A 47 7.02 8.57 11.40
C VAL A 47 8.51 8.55 11.75
N ASN A 48 9.38 8.31 10.76
CA ASN A 48 10.81 8.28 10.98
C ASN A 48 11.38 9.66 11.30
N GLU A 49 10.84 10.72 10.70
CA GLU A 49 11.28 12.10 10.96
C GLU A 49 10.87 12.57 12.35
N LYS A 50 9.64 12.27 12.78
CA LYS A 50 9.19 12.55 14.15
C LYS A 50 10.00 11.79 15.18
N HIS A 51 10.26 10.51 14.93
CA HIS A 51 11.06 9.71 15.85
C HIS A 51 12.49 10.25 15.95
N ALA A 52 13.12 10.60 14.81
CA ALA A 52 14.47 11.17 14.79
C ALA A 52 14.57 12.50 15.56
N GLN A 53 13.53 13.33 15.55
CA GLN A 53 13.47 14.59 16.30
C GLN A 53 13.23 14.39 17.80
N SER A 54 12.62 13.27 18.20
CA SER A 54 12.34 12.96 19.62
C SER A 54 13.51 12.32 20.37
N LEU A 55 14.55 11.84 19.66
CA LEU A 55 15.67 11.14 20.26
C LEU A 55 16.70 12.13 20.85
N GLY A 56 16.95 12.02 22.15
CA GLY A 56 18.06 12.72 22.80
C GLY A 56 19.43 12.18 22.35
N THR A 57 20.51 12.94 22.57
CA THR A 57 21.88 12.52 22.21
C THR A 57 22.28 11.20 22.87
N ASN A 58 21.88 10.98 24.12
CA ASN A 58 22.15 9.75 24.87
C ASN A 58 21.38 8.55 24.30
N ASP A 59 20.13 8.77 23.87
CA ASP A 59 19.30 7.73 23.25
C ASP A 59 19.88 7.30 21.91
N ARG A 60 20.49 8.24 21.16
CA ARG A 60 21.17 7.93 19.89
C ARG A 60 22.40 7.06 20.12
N ILE A 61 23.18 7.31 21.17
CA ILE A 61 24.33 6.48 21.53
C ILE A 61 23.85 5.09 21.96
N ALA A 62 22.85 5.03 22.84
CA ALA A 62 22.27 3.76 23.29
C ALA A 62 21.76 2.94 22.10
N LEU A 63 21.01 3.56 21.18
CA LEU A 63 20.47 2.91 19.99
C LEU A 63 21.57 2.46 19.02
N ALA A 64 22.63 3.25 18.84
CA ALA A 64 23.77 2.87 18.00
C ALA A 64 24.48 1.62 18.55
N VAL A 65 24.72 1.57 19.87
CA VAL A 65 25.36 0.42 20.50
C VAL A 65 24.43 -0.80 20.50
N THR A 66 23.14 -0.64 20.82
CA THR A 66 22.16 -1.73 20.75
C THR A 66 22.02 -2.28 19.33
N ASN A 67 21.99 -1.43 18.30
CA ASN A 67 21.96 -1.90 16.91
C ASN A 67 23.25 -2.64 16.53
N ALA A 68 24.41 -2.14 16.94
CA ALA A 68 25.68 -2.82 16.69
C ALA A 68 25.69 -4.22 17.32
N MET A 69 25.28 -4.34 18.59
CA MET A 69 25.26 -5.62 19.32
C MET A 69 24.10 -6.54 18.91
N GLY A 70 23.00 -6.00 18.38
CA GLY A 70 21.86 -6.76 17.84
C GLY A 70 22.11 -7.35 16.45
N THR A 71 23.24 -7.05 15.81
CA THR A 71 23.59 -7.66 14.52
C THR A 71 24.26 -9.03 14.69
N MET A 72 24.03 -9.93 13.73
CA MET A 72 24.70 -11.24 13.70
C MET A 72 26.23 -11.14 13.67
N TRP A 73 26.76 -10.04 13.13
CA TRP A 73 28.20 -9.76 13.08
C TRP A 73 28.84 -9.61 14.46
N ALA A 74 28.14 -9.02 15.43
CA ALA A 74 28.67 -8.85 16.78
C ALA A 74 28.89 -10.21 17.48
N LEU A 75 28.01 -11.18 17.23
CA LEU A 75 28.16 -12.54 17.74
C LEU A 75 29.39 -13.22 17.16
N TYR A 76 29.59 -13.15 15.84
CA TYR A 76 30.77 -13.74 15.19
C TYR A 76 32.07 -13.10 15.68
N PHE A 77 32.09 -11.78 15.83
CA PHE A 77 33.25 -11.06 16.36
C PHE A 77 33.60 -11.50 17.78
N MET A 78 32.60 -11.57 18.66
CA MET A 78 32.80 -11.99 20.06
C MET A 78 33.25 -13.45 20.15
N ALA A 79 32.64 -14.35 19.37
CA ALA A 79 33.02 -15.77 19.34
C ALA A 79 34.45 -15.95 18.81
N LEU A 80 34.82 -15.25 17.73
CA LEU A 80 36.17 -15.30 17.18
C LEU A 80 37.20 -14.74 18.18
N PHE A 81 36.87 -13.64 18.86
CA PHE A 81 37.74 -13.06 19.88
C PHE A 81 37.98 -14.02 21.05
N MET A 82 36.94 -14.67 21.56
CA MET A 82 37.06 -15.68 22.63
C MET A 82 37.91 -16.88 22.18
N LEU A 83 37.67 -17.40 20.96
CA LEU A 83 38.44 -18.52 20.42
C LEU A 83 39.91 -18.14 20.18
N ALA A 84 40.17 -16.96 19.64
CA ALA A 84 41.51 -16.45 19.41
C ALA A 84 42.28 -16.31 20.73
N TRP A 85 41.62 -15.80 21.78
CA TRP A 85 42.22 -15.68 23.11
C TRP A 85 42.54 -17.05 23.72
N CYS A 86 41.59 -17.98 23.70
CA CYS A 86 41.80 -19.36 24.16
C CYS A 86 42.96 -20.03 23.42
N MET A 87 43.03 -19.89 22.09
CA MET A 87 44.10 -20.47 21.27
C MET A 87 45.46 -19.86 21.59
N TRP A 88 45.55 -18.53 21.69
CA TRP A 88 46.76 -17.83 22.10
C TRP A 88 47.27 -18.32 23.45
N GLN A 89 46.34 -18.48 24.39
CA GLN A 89 46.66 -18.88 25.75
C GLN A 89 47.09 -20.35 25.86
N PHE A 90 46.51 -21.22 25.03
CA PHE A 90 46.88 -22.64 24.94
C PHE A 90 48.26 -22.86 24.32
N ILE A 91 48.68 -22.01 23.37
CA ILE A 91 50.01 -22.07 22.76
C ILE A 91 51.10 -21.66 23.75
N MET A 92 50.82 -20.70 24.63
CA MET A 92 51.79 -20.15 25.58
C MET A 92 52.01 -20.97 26.86
N ARG A 93 51.50 -22.21 26.94
CA ARG A 93 51.57 -23.19 28.06
C ARG A 93 52.39 -22.78 29.29
N ASP A 94 53.71 -22.65 29.17
CA ASP A 94 54.63 -22.45 30.31
C ASP A 94 54.73 -20.98 30.81
N LYS A 95 54.24 -20.01 30.04
CA LYS A 95 54.12 -18.58 30.41
C LYS A 95 52.70 -18.09 30.20
N ALA A 96 51.73 -18.92 30.54
CA ALA A 96 50.34 -18.58 30.37
C ALA A 96 49.96 -17.40 31.30
N PHE A 97 49.61 -16.24 30.71
CA PHE A 97 49.15 -15.06 31.47
C PHE A 97 47.81 -15.34 32.17
N ASP A 98 46.92 -16.12 31.53
CA ASP A 98 45.61 -16.49 32.06
C ASP A 98 45.38 -18.03 31.97
N PRO A 99 45.89 -18.83 32.93
CA PRO A 99 45.69 -20.28 32.95
C PRO A 99 44.20 -20.65 33.02
N TYR A 100 43.82 -21.81 32.48
CA TYR A 100 42.46 -22.35 32.62
C TYR A 100 42.10 -22.40 34.12
N PRO A 101 41.01 -21.74 34.58
CA PRO A 101 39.75 -21.44 33.89
C PRO A 101 39.57 -20.02 33.28
N PHE A 102 40.64 -19.32 32.87
CA PHE A 102 40.60 -17.99 32.23
C PHE A 102 39.93 -16.89 33.09
N ALA A 103 40.50 -16.64 34.27
CA ALA A 103 39.94 -15.68 35.24
C ALA A 103 39.90 -14.24 34.69
N PHE A 104 40.88 -13.84 33.89
CA PHE A 104 40.92 -12.49 33.32
C PHE A 104 39.85 -12.30 32.24
N LEU A 105 39.69 -13.27 31.34
CA LEU A 105 38.64 -13.23 30.32
C LEU A 105 37.25 -13.24 30.97
N LEU A 106 37.04 -14.07 32.00
CA LEU A 106 35.79 -14.13 32.74
C LEU A 106 35.48 -12.82 33.47
N PHE A 107 36.50 -12.18 34.04
CA PHE A 107 36.35 -10.87 34.69
C PHE A 107 35.94 -9.79 33.69
N LEU A 108 36.65 -9.69 32.56
CA LEU A 108 36.36 -8.72 31.51
C LEU A 108 34.97 -8.95 30.89
N GLY A 109 34.62 -10.21 30.64
CA GLY A 109 33.30 -10.60 30.14
C GLY A 109 32.17 -10.21 31.09
N ASN A 110 32.34 -10.41 32.39
CA ASN A 110 31.35 -9.99 33.40
C ASN A 110 31.12 -8.49 33.39
N ILE A 111 32.18 -7.67 33.35
CA ILE A 111 32.02 -6.20 33.28
C ILE A 111 31.20 -5.79 32.05
N VAL A 112 31.54 -6.36 30.88
CA VAL A 112 30.79 -6.10 29.64
C VAL A 112 29.33 -6.53 29.79
N GLN A 113 29.07 -7.71 30.35
CA GLN A 113 27.72 -8.23 30.56
C GLN A 113 26.89 -7.34 31.51
N LEU A 114 27.46 -6.89 32.63
CA LEU A 114 26.80 -5.99 33.57
C LEU A 114 26.41 -4.67 32.92
N LEU A 115 27.25 -4.12 32.04
CA LEU A 115 26.92 -2.90 31.29
C LEU A 115 25.92 -3.16 30.17
N LEU A 116 25.95 -4.35 29.58
CA LEU A 116 25.12 -4.71 28.45
C LEU A 116 23.64 -4.86 28.82
N MET A 117 23.33 -5.39 30.00
CA MET A 117 21.93 -5.63 30.41
C MET A 117 21.08 -4.33 30.48
N PRO A 118 21.48 -3.27 31.22
CA PRO A 118 20.73 -2.01 31.24
C PRO A 118 20.74 -1.30 29.89
N LEU A 119 21.84 -1.41 29.14
CA LEU A 119 21.97 -0.81 27.82
C LEU A 119 20.98 -1.42 26.83
N ILE A 120 20.85 -2.75 26.82
CA ILE A 120 19.83 -3.44 26.01
C ILE A 120 18.44 -3.01 26.46
N MET A 121 18.16 -2.96 27.77
CA MET A 121 16.84 -2.56 28.28
C MET A 121 16.43 -1.17 27.76
N VAL A 122 17.34 -0.19 27.81
CA VAL A 122 17.10 1.15 27.27
C VAL A 122 16.92 1.12 25.75
N GLY A 123 17.79 0.42 25.03
CA GLY A 123 17.70 0.28 23.57
C GLY A 123 16.38 -0.34 23.11
N GLN A 124 15.91 -1.38 23.79
CA GLN A 124 14.61 -1.99 23.53
C GLN A 124 13.46 -1.01 23.80
N SER A 125 13.51 -0.23 24.89
CA SER A 125 12.46 0.75 25.19
C SER A 125 12.30 1.82 24.10
N ILE A 126 13.42 2.25 23.49
CA ILE A 126 13.43 3.21 22.39
C ILE A 126 12.86 2.57 21.11
N LEU A 127 13.27 1.35 20.81
CA LEU A 127 12.74 0.58 19.67
C LEU A 127 11.24 0.33 19.80
N SER A 128 10.75 0.01 21.00
CA SER A 128 9.32 -0.18 21.29
C SER A 128 8.53 1.10 21.09
N LYS A 129 9.01 2.24 21.58
CA LYS A 129 8.37 3.55 21.33
C LYS A 129 8.31 3.90 19.84
N HIS A 130 9.36 3.57 19.07
CA HIS A 130 9.33 3.71 17.62
C HIS A 130 8.23 2.84 17.00
N ALA A 131 8.18 1.56 17.40
CA ALA A 131 7.19 0.61 16.90
C ALA A 131 5.75 1.03 17.24
N GLU A 132 5.51 1.57 18.44
CA GLU A 132 4.22 2.11 18.86
C GLU A 132 3.79 3.30 17.98
N MET A 133 4.68 4.27 17.76
CA MET A 133 4.38 5.39 16.86
C MET A 133 4.09 4.95 15.41
N ARG A 134 4.77 3.90 14.92
CA ARG A 134 4.44 3.32 13.61
C ARG A 134 3.06 2.68 13.61
N ALA A 135 2.74 1.92 14.66
CA ALA A 135 1.46 1.24 14.80
C ALA A 135 0.30 2.24 14.85
N ASP A 136 0.46 3.36 15.55
CA ASP A 136 -0.56 4.43 15.62
C ASP A 136 -0.84 5.05 14.26
N GLU A 137 0.20 5.38 13.48
CA GLU A 137 0.01 5.94 12.13
C GLU A 137 -0.54 4.90 11.15
N GLN A 138 -0.14 3.63 11.28
CA GLN A 138 -0.74 2.52 10.53
C GLN A 138 -2.23 2.39 10.86
N TYR A 139 -2.60 2.44 12.14
CA TYR A 139 -4.00 2.38 12.58
C TYR A 139 -4.83 3.51 11.99
N LYS A 140 -4.35 4.76 12.05
CA LYS A 140 -5.05 5.92 11.43
C LYS A 140 -5.21 5.78 9.93
N THR A 141 -4.18 5.30 9.25
CA THR A 141 -4.23 5.06 7.80
C THR A 141 -5.29 4.01 7.48
N THR A 142 -5.26 2.88 8.19
CA THR A 142 -6.23 1.80 8.04
C THR A 142 -7.67 2.27 8.30
N LEU A 143 -7.90 3.05 9.36
CA LEU A 143 -9.22 3.60 9.66
C LEU A 143 -9.72 4.51 8.52
N THR A 144 -8.85 5.34 7.96
CA THR A 144 -9.23 6.20 6.83
C THR A 144 -9.55 5.35 5.60
N SER A 145 -8.78 4.30 5.33
CA SER A 145 -9.09 3.37 4.24
C SER A 145 -10.44 2.66 4.42
N TYR A 146 -10.83 2.31 5.66
CA TYR A 146 -12.17 1.76 5.92
C TYR A 146 -13.28 2.76 5.59
N GLN A 147 -13.10 4.04 5.94
CA GLN A 147 -14.07 5.09 5.60
C GLN A 147 -14.18 5.31 4.10
N ASP A 148 -13.04 5.28 3.39
CA ASP A 148 -13.02 5.38 1.94
C ASP A 148 -13.75 4.21 1.28
N LEU A 149 -13.58 2.99 1.81
CA LEU A 149 -14.31 1.80 1.36
C LEU A 149 -15.81 1.93 1.59
N GLU A 150 -16.23 2.42 2.77
CA GLU A 150 -17.64 2.65 3.08
C GLU A 150 -18.27 3.63 2.08
N HIS A 151 -17.60 4.75 1.79
CA HIS A 151 -18.07 5.70 0.77
C HIS A 151 -18.14 5.11 -0.64
N ILE A 152 -17.20 4.24 -1.01
CA ILE A 152 -17.24 3.53 -2.29
C ILE A 152 -18.45 2.58 -2.32
N MET A 153 -18.71 1.85 -1.23
CA MET A 153 -19.87 0.96 -1.14
C MET A 153 -21.20 1.73 -1.22
N GLU A 154 -21.34 2.85 -0.52
CA GLU A 154 -22.51 3.72 -0.63
C GLU A 154 -22.74 4.23 -2.06
N HIS A 155 -21.65 4.58 -2.75
CA HIS A 155 -21.72 5.05 -4.13
C HIS A 155 -22.13 3.92 -5.09
N LEU A 156 -21.60 2.71 -4.91
CA LEU A 156 -21.99 1.53 -5.69
C LEU A 156 -23.48 1.19 -5.47
N ASP A 157 -23.96 1.20 -4.23
CA ASP A 157 -25.38 0.99 -3.92
C ASP A 157 -26.29 2.04 -4.58
N ALA A 158 -25.82 3.29 -4.65
CA ALA A 158 -26.54 4.35 -5.34
C ALA A 158 -26.58 4.13 -6.87
N GLN A 159 -25.48 3.65 -7.46
CA GLN A 159 -25.42 3.29 -8.89
C GLN A 159 -26.34 2.11 -9.20
N ASP A 160 -26.34 1.07 -8.37
CA ASP A 160 -27.20 -0.11 -8.55
C ASP A 160 -28.69 0.26 -8.52
N LYS A 161 -29.09 1.17 -7.61
CA LYS A 161 -30.48 1.68 -7.55
C LYS A 161 -30.89 2.39 -8.85
N GLU A 162 -30.01 3.19 -9.42
CA GLU A 162 -30.28 3.89 -10.69
C GLU A 162 -30.34 2.91 -11.88
N LEU A 163 -29.46 1.91 -11.92
CA LEU A 163 -29.50 0.85 -12.94
C LEU A 163 -30.82 0.05 -12.89
N ILE A 164 -31.30 -0.28 -11.70
CA ILE A 164 -32.60 -0.94 -11.50
C ILE A 164 -33.74 -0.05 -12.01
N ARG A 165 -33.72 1.25 -11.68
CA ARG A 165 -34.72 2.22 -12.14
C ARG A 165 -34.77 2.30 -13.68
N GLN A 166 -33.61 2.34 -14.33
CA GLN A 166 -33.52 2.35 -15.79
C GLN A 166 -34.07 1.06 -16.40
N THR A 167 -33.76 -0.09 -15.79
CA THR A 167 -34.27 -1.39 -16.25
C THR A 167 -35.79 -1.48 -16.12
N GLN A 168 -36.36 -0.95 -15.02
CA GLN A 168 -37.81 -0.87 -14.84
C GLN A 168 -38.48 0.02 -15.90
N MET A 169 -37.92 1.20 -16.21
CA MET A 169 -38.45 2.06 -17.27
C MET A 169 -38.41 1.37 -18.64
N LEU A 170 -37.30 0.70 -18.97
CA LEU A 170 -37.18 -0.05 -20.22
C LEU A 170 -38.23 -1.16 -20.31
N MET A 171 -38.46 -1.90 -19.22
CA MET A 171 -39.47 -2.95 -19.17
C MET A 171 -40.89 -2.40 -19.37
N GLN A 172 -41.21 -1.24 -18.77
CA GLN A 172 -42.49 -0.56 -18.98
C GLN A 172 -42.69 -0.13 -20.44
N LEU A 173 -41.66 0.41 -21.09
CA LEU A 173 -41.71 0.78 -22.50
C LEU A 173 -41.94 -0.42 -23.41
N ILE A 174 -41.30 -1.56 -23.12
CA ILE A 174 -41.48 -2.82 -23.87
C ILE A 174 -42.92 -3.34 -23.70
N GLN A 175 -43.46 -3.34 -22.47
CA GLN A 175 -44.83 -3.78 -22.24
C GLN A 175 -45.87 -2.89 -22.94
N ALA A 176 -45.70 -1.57 -22.88
CA ALA A 176 -46.57 -0.63 -23.58
C ALA A 176 -46.55 -0.82 -25.11
N GLN A 177 -45.41 -1.20 -25.70
CA GLN A 177 -45.35 -1.55 -27.12
C GLN A 177 -46.01 -2.91 -27.43
N SER A 178 -45.97 -3.86 -26.50
CA SER A 178 -46.57 -5.20 -26.69
C SER A 178 -48.11 -5.20 -26.64
N GLU A 179 -48.73 -4.20 -26.02
CA GLU A 179 -50.19 -4.10 -25.86
C GLU A 179 -50.88 -3.29 -26.99
N ALA A 180 -50.10 -2.52 -27.77
CA ALA A 180 -50.57 -1.75 -28.91
C ALA A 180 -50.78 -2.48 -30.28
N PRO A 181 -50.43 -3.76 -30.54
CA PRO A 181 -50.59 -4.32 -31.90
C PRO A 181 -52.00 -4.82 -32.27
N ASP A 182 -52.90 -5.10 -31.32
CA ASP A 182 -54.14 -5.85 -31.64
C ASP A 182 -55.33 -4.96 -32.04
N ALA A 183 -55.32 -3.67 -31.69
CA ALA A 183 -56.44 -2.77 -31.99
C ALA A 183 -56.53 -2.35 -33.48
N SER A 184 -55.44 -2.52 -34.26
CA SER A 184 -55.44 -2.18 -35.70
C SER A 184 -55.68 -3.37 -36.63
N HIS A 185 -55.54 -4.62 -36.18
CA HIS A 185 -55.74 -5.79 -37.05
C HIS A 185 -57.18 -6.32 -37.07
N SER A 186 -58.00 -6.01 -36.04
CA SER A 186 -59.39 -6.47 -35.97
C SER A 186 -60.39 -5.61 -36.79
N ARG A 187 -60.01 -4.41 -37.25
CA ARG A 187 -60.92 -3.50 -37.97
C ARG A 187 -60.94 -3.65 -39.50
N ALA A 188 -60.18 -4.60 -40.05
CA ALA A 188 -60.10 -4.84 -41.50
C ALA A 188 -60.97 -6.00 -42.02
N ILE A 189 -61.77 -6.66 -41.18
CA ILE A 189 -62.66 -7.76 -41.59
C ILE A 189 -64.10 -7.44 -41.14
N ALA A 190 -64.74 -6.49 -41.80
CA ALA A 190 -66.20 -6.43 -41.81
C ALA A 190 -66.71 -7.32 -42.97
N PRO A 191 -67.78 -8.12 -42.77
CA PRO A 191 -68.24 -9.06 -43.78
C PRO A 191 -68.83 -8.27 -44.95
N GLY A 192 -68.26 -8.48 -46.13
CA GLY A 192 -68.88 -8.05 -47.39
C GLY A 192 -70.19 -8.78 -47.57
N ASP A 193 -71.28 -8.04 -47.37
CA ASP A 193 -72.62 -8.38 -47.83
C ASP A 193 -72.58 -8.50 -49.36
N GLY A 194 -72.67 -9.73 -49.85
CA GLY A 194 -72.55 -10.12 -51.25
C GLY A 194 -73.76 -10.92 -51.65
N LEU A 195 -74.91 -10.24 -51.64
CA LEU A 195 -76.15 -10.70 -52.25
C LEU A 195 -75.99 -10.63 -53.77
N GLN A 196 -75.73 -11.79 -54.41
CA GLN A 196 -76.23 -12.23 -55.73
C GLN A 196 -76.07 -13.74 -55.88
#